data_AF-A0A6V1R029-F1
#
_entry.id   AF-A0A6V1R029-F1
#
_cell.length_a   1.000
_cell.length_b   1.000
_cell.length_c   1.000
_cell.angle_alpha   90.00
_cell.angle_beta   90.00
_cell.angle_gamma   90.00
#
_symmetry.space_group_name_H-M   'P 1'
#
loop_
_entity.id
_entity.type
_entity.pdbx_description
1 polymer ?
#
loop_
_entity_poly.entity_id
_entity_poly.type
_entity_poly.pdbx_seq_one_letter_code
_entity_poly.pdbx_strand_id
1 'polypeptide(L)'
;QQFKMESLKHTFTENIQRLENNTANLPPPTPDQIGNFLRRINADVGSVIRTCPAEVQRLVRRKFNDIGFDCRTNRGFKPTPPSVDEIKAFLASTLEGLNTVPVARAATSTTITISQEELDDLSKACNKLWELDANRLVPGRDYELDLQQGKKIYQEFDAAAGPLFARVDAAALARPTYAAFRALLDNYERGTGEAEVVTNHELAENRHFIDLIMATGPMRYCHAYLARKGKAPAQAAAFKQTLSDLWFTLYRRETQNDSSGFEHVFVGESKHGEITGLHNWIQMYLEEQRGSFDYQGYIYPRVRGGRNGFRHPLSSEQLISLQFTWDGELKKCSSSFIGTSPEFEMALLTLCFLAGEQENVVQCGPYSALITCYKMHVRGKMLIGSAFPSEAPLSDKDAAVKIQAAARGQQCRRQGARAYQDTRDRHRAASTIQAGYRGSRTRKSGS
;
A
#
# COMPACT_ATOMS: atom_id res chain seq x y z
N GLN A 1 10.00 15.31 11.02
CA GLN A 1 10.91 15.82 12.07
C GLN A 1 10.96 14.88 13.28
N GLN A 2 9.81 14.37 13.76
CA GLN A 2 9.75 13.37 14.83
C GLN A 2 10.54 12.08 14.53
N PHE A 3 10.45 11.52 13.32
CA PHE A 3 11.23 10.34 12.94
C PHE A 3 12.76 10.55 13.07
N LYS A 4 13.28 11.71 12.64
CA LYS A 4 14.70 12.06 12.79
C LYS A 4 15.12 12.19 14.25
N MET A 5 14.20 12.67 15.08
CA MET A 5 14.39 12.75 16.53
C MET A 5 14.46 11.34 17.15
N GLU A 6 13.55 10.44 16.76
CA GLU A 6 13.56 9.05 17.26
C GLU A 6 14.78 8.25 16.77
N SER A 7 15.20 8.43 15.51
CA SER A 7 16.46 7.86 15.01
C SER A 7 17.67 8.35 15.81
N LEU A 8 17.72 9.65 16.10
CA LEU A 8 18.79 10.22 16.92
C LEU A 8 18.78 9.67 18.35
N LYS A 9 17.60 9.59 18.99
CA LYS A 9 17.43 8.98 20.31
C LYS A 9 17.88 7.53 20.32
N HIS A 10 17.48 6.75 19.33
CA HIS A 10 17.87 5.35 19.19
C HIS A 10 19.39 5.18 19.13
N THR A 11 20.09 5.98 18.31
CA THR A 11 21.57 5.97 18.25
C THR A 11 22.21 6.27 19.62
N PHE A 12 21.68 7.23 20.38
CA PHE A 12 22.18 7.51 21.74
C PHE A 12 21.88 6.34 22.70
N THR A 13 20.69 5.75 22.65
CA THR A 13 20.31 4.59 23.47
C THR A 13 21.18 3.36 23.17
N GLU A 14 21.45 3.04 21.92
CA GLU A 14 22.35 1.94 21.55
C GLU A 14 23.77 2.14 22.10
N ASN A 15 24.29 3.37 22.06
CA ASN A 15 25.61 3.67 22.58
C ASN A 15 25.67 3.59 24.12
N ILE A 16 24.58 3.90 24.82
CA ILE A 16 24.46 3.66 26.27
C ILE A 16 24.53 2.16 26.55
N GLN A 17 23.71 1.35 25.88
CA GLN A 17 23.67 -0.11 26.05
C GLN A 17 25.02 -0.76 25.74
N ARG A 18 25.71 -0.29 24.69
CA ARG A 18 27.06 -0.78 24.35
C ARG A 18 28.08 -0.49 25.44
N LEU A 19 28.02 0.67 26.10
CA LEU A 19 28.91 0.97 27.22
C LEU A 19 28.57 0.14 28.46
N GLU A 20 27.29 -0.08 28.75
CA GLU A 20 26.85 -0.92 29.86
C GLU A 20 27.29 -2.37 29.68
N ASN A 21 27.12 -2.93 28.48
CA ASN A 21 27.49 -4.32 28.18
C ASN A 21 29.01 -4.56 28.17
N ASN A 22 29.81 -3.56 27.78
CA ASN A 22 31.26 -3.70 27.65
C ASN A 22 32.05 -3.32 28.92
N THR A 23 31.43 -2.69 29.93
CA THR A 23 32.16 -2.20 31.12
C THR A 23 32.27 -3.20 32.26
N ALA A 24 31.54 -4.33 32.22
CA ALA A 24 31.52 -5.28 33.33
C ALA A 24 32.78 -6.17 33.45
N ASN A 25 33.55 -6.38 32.37
CA ASN A 25 34.62 -7.41 32.33
C ASN A 25 35.92 -6.99 31.60
N LEU A 26 36.14 -5.70 31.32
CA LEU A 26 37.28 -5.21 30.54
C LEU A 26 38.13 -4.18 31.30
N PRO A 27 39.45 -4.09 31.03
CA PRO A 27 40.30 -3.04 31.59
C PRO A 27 39.82 -1.64 31.16
N PRO A 28 40.15 -0.59 31.92
CA PRO A 28 39.78 0.79 31.58
C PRO A 28 40.26 1.16 30.16
N PRO A 29 39.43 1.81 29.35
CA PRO A 29 39.79 2.14 27.98
C PRO A 29 40.91 3.18 27.92
N THR A 30 41.79 3.05 26.91
CA THR A 30 42.85 4.02 26.66
C THR A 30 42.29 5.35 26.14
N PRO A 31 43.04 6.47 26.28
CA PRO A 31 42.70 7.75 25.67
C PRO A 31 42.32 7.66 24.19
N ASP A 32 43.02 6.85 23.41
CA ASP A 32 42.75 6.65 21.99
C ASP A 32 41.45 5.90 21.73
N GLN A 33 41.12 4.90 22.56
CA GLN A 33 39.86 4.19 22.49
C GLN A 33 38.67 5.11 22.80
N ILE A 34 38.81 5.98 23.81
CA ILE A 34 37.83 7.01 24.14
C ILE A 34 37.66 7.99 22.97
N GLY A 35 38.76 8.47 22.40
CA GLY A 35 38.74 9.38 21.24
C GLY A 35 38.09 8.74 20.00
N ASN A 36 38.38 7.48 19.72
CA ASN A 36 37.75 6.72 18.63
C ASN A 36 36.25 6.53 18.84
N PHE A 37 35.83 6.26 20.08
CA PHE A 37 34.43 6.11 20.43
C PHE A 37 33.64 7.41 20.19
N LEU A 38 34.15 8.56 20.64
CA LEU A 38 33.50 9.85 20.41
C LEU A 38 33.45 10.24 18.93
N ARG A 39 34.50 9.95 18.16
CA ARG A 39 34.51 10.13 16.69
C ARG A 39 33.44 9.28 16.01
N ARG A 40 33.27 8.04 16.45
CA ARG A 40 32.24 7.14 15.93
C ARG A 40 30.84 7.67 16.22
N ILE A 41 30.55 8.06 17.47
CA ILE A 41 29.24 8.65 17.80
C ILE A 41 29.00 9.89 16.93
N ASN A 42 29.98 10.80 16.81
CA ASN A 42 29.87 12.00 15.97
C ASN A 42 29.58 11.67 14.49
N ALA A 43 30.17 10.60 13.95
CA ALA A 43 29.89 10.11 12.61
C ALA A 43 28.45 9.55 12.49
N ASP A 44 28.06 8.69 13.43
CA ASP A 44 26.74 8.03 13.46
C ASP A 44 25.59 9.05 13.54
N VAL A 45 25.75 10.10 14.35
CA VAL A 45 24.73 11.15 14.50
C VAL A 45 24.82 12.26 13.44
N GLY A 46 25.97 12.40 12.78
CA GLY A 46 26.30 13.56 11.95
C GLY A 46 25.37 13.74 10.74
N SER A 47 24.99 12.66 10.07
CA SER A 47 24.05 12.71 8.93
C SER A 47 22.65 13.13 9.36
N VAL A 48 22.18 12.60 10.49
CA VAL A 48 20.85 12.87 11.04
C VAL A 48 20.76 14.31 11.54
N ILE A 49 21.75 14.77 12.32
CA ILE A 49 21.79 16.13 12.91
C ILE A 49 21.72 17.22 11.85
N ARG A 50 22.43 17.08 10.72
CA ARG A 50 22.41 18.10 9.64
C ARG A 50 21.00 18.40 9.12
N THR A 51 20.08 17.44 9.26
CA THR A 51 18.71 17.53 8.77
C THR A 51 17.67 17.77 9.88
N CYS A 52 18.13 17.94 11.13
CA CYS A 52 17.30 18.23 12.30
C CYS A 52 17.06 19.74 12.49
N PRO A 53 16.02 20.14 13.26
CA PRO A 53 15.81 21.55 13.61
C PRO A 53 17.02 22.20 14.28
N ALA A 54 17.20 23.52 14.09
CA ALA A 54 18.34 24.26 14.61
C ALA A 54 18.53 24.14 16.14
N GLU A 55 17.44 23.98 16.89
CA GLU A 55 17.47 23.77 18.33
C GLU A 55 18.11 22.42 18.72
N VAL A 56 17.76 21.35 18.00
CA VAL A 56 18.36 20.01 18.16
C VAL A 56 19.84 20.04 17.79
N GLN A 57 20.18 20.70 16.68
CA GLN A 57 21.58 20.88 16.27
C GLN A 57 22.40 21.60 17.34
N ARG A 58 21.85 22.67 17.93
CA ARG A 58 22.50 23.42 19.02
C ARG A 58 22.66 22.57 20.28
N LEU A 59 21.62 21.84 20.67
CA LEU A 59 21.64 20.97 21.85
C LEU A 59 22.76 19.93 21.74
N VAL A 60 22.80 19.16 20.66
CA VAL A 60 23.78 18.08 20.52
C VAL A 60 25.20 18.65 20.43
N ARG A 61 25.42 19.71 19.64
CA ARG A 61 26.73 20.36 19.56
C ARG A 61 27.21 20.90 20.91
N ARG A 62 26.31 21.47 21.72
CA ARG A 62 26.62 21.91 23.08
C ARG A 62 27.04 20.74 23.95
N LYS A 63 26.29 19.63 23.93
CA LYS A 63 26.59 18.44 24.75
C LYS A 63 27.95 17.81 24.42
N PHE A 64 28.31 17.74 23.13
CA PHE A 64 29.65 17.31 22.72
C PHE A 64 30.75 18.28 23.21
N ASN A 65 30.48 19.59 23.14
CA ASN A 65 31.42 20.60 23.65
C ASN A 65 31.61 20.46 25.17
N ASP A 66 30.53 20.24 25.94
CA ASP A 66 30.57 20.08 27.41
C ASP A 66 31.50 18.92 27.84
N ILE A 67 31.49 17.82 27.09
CA ILE A 67 32.39 16.68 27.32
C ILE A 67 33.82 16.89 26.77
N GLY A 68 34.09 18.02 26.13
CA GLY A 68 35.43 18.39 25.64
C GLY A 68 35.73 17.93 24.22
N PHE A 69 34.70 17.70 23.40
CA PHE A 69 34.82 17.23 22.02
C PHE A 69 34.18 18.20 21.03
N ASP A 70 34.91 18.63 20.01
CA ASP A 70 34.37 19.50 18.97
C ASP A 70 33.89 18.67 17.76
N CYS A 71 32.58 18.67 17.52
CA CYS A 71 31.95 17.98 16.41
C CYS A 71 32.45 18.44 15.02
N ARG A 72 32.91 19.69 14.88
CA ARG A 72 33.32 20.26 13.58
C ARG A 72 34.72 19.82 13.19
N THR A 73 35.64 19.88 14.15
CA THR A 73 37.04 19.47 13.94
C THR A 73 37.24 17.98 14.20
N ASN A 74 36.22 17.30 14.76
CA ASN A 74 36.22 15.88 15.11
C ASN A 74 37.36 15.50 16.06
N ARG A 75 37.67 16.40 17.02
CA ARG A 75 38.81 16.30 17.94
C ARG A 75 38.40 16.69 19.37
N GLY A 76 39.02 16.02 20.34
CA GLY A 76 39.00 16.44 21.74
C GLY A 76 39.94 17.63 21.95
N PHE A 77 39.55 18.57 22.80
CA PHE A 77 40.35 19.77 23.11
C PHE A 77 40.67 19.93 24.59
N LYS A 78 40.14 19.05 25.47
CA LYS A 78 40.53 19.00 26.88
C LYS A 78 41.90 18.30 27.04
N PRO A 79 42.74 18.72 28.02
CA PRO A 79 44.04 18.10 28.28
C PRO A 79 43.93 16.62 28.69
N THR A 80 42.85 16.27 29.39
CA THR A 80 42.52 14.92 29.80
C THR A 80 41.27 14.44 29.06
N PRO A 81 41.30 13.23 28.45
CA PRO A 81 40.10 12.62 27.87
C PRO A 81 39.01 12.38 28.93
N PRO A 82 37.73 12.40 28.53
CA PRO A 82 36.63 12.11 29.45
C PRO A 82 36.67 10.65 29.90
N SER A 83 36.37 10.42 31.18
CA SER A 83 36.16 9.10 31.76
C SER A 83 34.91 8.42 31.17
N VAL A 84 34.84 7.09 31.35
CA VAL A 84 33.68 6.30 30.91
C VAL A 84 32.37 6.80 31.55
N ASP A 85 32.42 7.21 32.82
CA ASP A 85 31.24 7.71 33.53
C ASP A 85 30.81 9.08 33.02
N GLU A 86 31.76 9.96 32.67
CA GLU A 86 31.45 11.23 32.00
C GLU A 86 30.82 11.00 30.62
N ILE A 87 31.26 9.98 29.87
CA ILE A 87 30.66 9.61 28.59
C ILE A 87 29.23 9.07 28.80
N LYS A 88 29.00 8.21 29.79
CA LYS A 88 27.65 7.73 30.14
C LYS A 88 26.73 8.89 30.50
N ALA A 89 27.20 9.83 31.33
CA ALA A 89 26.45 11.03 31.71
C ALA A 89 26.17 11.94 30.51
N PHE A 90 27.13 12.09 29.58
CA PHE A 90 26.94 12.80 28.31
C PHE A 90 25.82 12.16 27.48
N LEU A 91 25.86 10.85 27.27
CA LEU A 91 24.84 10.17 26.45
C LEU A 91 23.45 10.26 27.10
N ALA A 92 23.35 9.97 28.39
CA ALA A 92 22.09 10.02 29.13
C ALA A 92 21.49 11.44 29.17
N SER A 93 22.30 12.45 29.49
CA SER A 93 21.82 13.84 29.55
C SER A 93 21.57 14.44 28.17
N THR A 94 22.17 13.90 27.10
CA THR A 94 21.84 14.25 25.72
C THR A 94 20.48 13.66 25.34
N LEU A 95 20.23 12.39 25.69
CA LEU A 95 18.96 11.73 25.46
C LEU A 95 17.80 12.43 26.21
N GLU A 96 18.02 12.81 27.47
CA GLU A 96 17.08 13.62 28.24
C GLU A 96 16.85 15.00 27.59
N GLY A 97 17.91 15.68 27.16
CA GLY A 97 17.80 16.93 26.41
C GLY A 97 16.97 16.78 25.13
N LEU A 98 17.14 15.68 24.40
CA LEU A 98 16.37 15.41 23.17
C LEU A 98 14.90 15.12 23.46
N ASN A 99 14.57 14.62 24.65
CA ASN A 99 13.19 14.44 25.11
C ASN A 99 12.53 15.76 25.54
N THR A 100 13.31 16.79 25.90
CA THR A 100 12.79 18.09 26.33
C THR A 100 12.71 19.13 25.21
N VAL A 101 13.43 18.95 24.10
CA VAL A 101 13.32 19.87 22.95
C VAL A 101 11.91 19.78 22.36
N PRO A 102 11.14 20.88 22.35
CA PRO A 102 9.86 20.92 21.66
C PRO A 102 10.14 20.86 20.15
N VAL A 103 10.15 19.66 19.58
CA VAL A 103 10.01 19.49 18.14
C VAL A 103 8.78 20.29 17.77
N ALA A 104 8.91 21.29 16.87
CA ALA A 104 7.78 22.03 16.32
C ALA A 104 6.70 20.99 16.00
N ARG A 105 5.66 20.99 16.83
CA ARG A 105 4.63 19.95 16.87
C ARG A 105 3.89 20.12 15.56
N ALA A 106 4.35 19.44 14.50
CA ALA A 106 3.46 19.07 13.42
C ALA A 106 2.40 18.18 14.08
N ALA A 107 1.30 18.81 14.50
CA ALA A 107 0.14 18.24 15.15
C ALA A 107 0.46 17.11 16.13
N THR A 108 0.91 17.45 17.34
CA THR A 108 0.67 16.54 18.46
C THR A 108 -0.80 16.26 18.58
N SER A 109 -1.12 14.97 18.75
CA SER A 109 -2.36 14.51 19.33
C SER A 109 -3.55 15.37 18.93
N THR A 110 -3.87 15.38 17.64
CA THR A 110 -5.28 15.37 17.30
C THR A 110 -5.84 14.17 18.07
N THR A 111 -6.53 14.45 19.17
CA THR A 111 -7.50 13.51 19.71
C THR A 111 -8.30 13.07 18.50
N ILE A 112 -8.23 11.79 18.15
CA ILE A 112 -8.95 11.30 17.00
C ILE A 112 -10.42 11.34 17.38
N THR A 113 -11.07 12.42 16.98
CA THR A 113 -12.49 12.63 17.18
C THR A 113 -13.20 11.93 16.05
N ILE A 114 -13.95 10.90 16.39
CA ILE A 114 -14.80 10.19 15.45
C ILE A 114 -16.20 10.78 15.59
N SER A 115 -16.69 11.36 14.51
CA SER A 115 -18.03 11.92 14.42
C SER A 115 -19.09 10.81 14.41
N GLN A 116 -20.32 11.16 14.80
CA GLN A 116 -21.44 10.22 14.73
C GLN A 116 -21.71 9.79 13.29
N GLU A 117 -21.56 10.72 12.33
CA GLU A 117 -21.72 10.41 10.91
C GLU A 117 -20.75 9.34 10.41
N GLU A 118 -19.49 9.37 10.86
CA GLU A 118 -18.51 8.31 10.53
C GLU A 118 -18.88 6.98 11.17
N LEU A 119 -19.40 7.00 12.41
CA LEU A 119 -19.90 5.79 13.06
C LEU A 119 -21.09 5.21 12.29
N ASP A 120 -21.99 6.04 11.78
CA ASP A 120 -23.19 5.57 11.09
C ASP A 120 -22.94 5.16 9.63
N ASP A 121 -21.83 5.60 9.03
CA ASP A 121 -21.48 5.34 7.63
C ASP A 121 -20.02 4.85 7.49
N LEU A 122 -19.87 3.55 7.23
CA LEU A 122 -18.57 2.91 7.02
C LEU A 122 -17.76 3.57 5.89
N SER A 123 -18.42 4.07 4.85
CA SER A 123 -17.78 4.73 3.71
C SER A 123 -17.07 6.02 4.14
N LYS A 124 -17.70 6.81 5.04
CA LYS A 124 -17.07 8.00 5.61
C LYS A 124 -15.85 7.65 6.46
N ALA A 125 -15.92 6.56 7.24
CA ALA A 125 -14.78 6.08 8.02
C ALA A 125 -13.61 5.64 7.12
N CYS A 126 -13.89 4.92 6.03
CA CYS A 126 -12.87 4.52 5.05
C CYS A 126 -12.25 5.73 4.33
N ASN A 127 -13.07 6.73 3.99
CA ASN A 127 -12.56 7.97 3.42
C ASN A 127 -11.67 8.73 4.41
N LYS A 128 -11.98 8.65 5.71
CA LYS A 128 -11.14 9.27 6.73
C LYS A 128 -9.77 8.60 6.84
N LEU A 129 -9.69 7.27 6.70
CA LEU A 129 -8.41 6.57 6.61
C LEU A 129 -7.57 7.10 5.44
N TRP A 130 -8.19 7.37 4.29
CA TRP A 130 -7.52 7.95 3.14
C TRP A 130 -6.95 9.34 3.44
N GLU A 131 -7.71 10.21 4.11
CA GLU A 131 -7.22 11.55 4.50
C GLU A 131 -6.04 11.48 5.49
N LEU A 132 -6.02 10.46 6.35
CA LEU A 132 -5.02 10.30 7.40
C LEU A 132 -3.75 9.58 6.94
N ASP A 133 -3.74 9.00 5.74
CA ASP A 133 -2.57 8.34 5.16
C ASP A 133 -1.52 9.37 4.69
N ALA A 134 -0.75 9.86 5.66
CA ALA A 134 0.35 10.79 5.45
C ALA A 134 1.58 10.14 4.78
N ASN A 135 1.64 8.80 4.76
CA ASN A 135 2.75 8.05 4.17
C ASN A 135 2.47 7.62 2.73
N ARG A 136 1.25 7.83 2.21
CA ARG A 136 0.89 7.66 0.80
C ARG A 136 1.89 8.34 -0.12
N LEU A 137 2.30 7.61 -1.15
CA LEU A 137 3.15 8.09 -2.22
C LEU A 137 2.34 8.94 -3.20
N VAL A 138 2.98 9.99 -3.70
CA VAL A 138 2.39 10.93 -4.66
C VAL A 138 2.83 10.59 -6.08
N PRO A 139 1.88 10.29 -7.01
CA PRO A 139 2.20 10.03 -8.41
C PRO A 139 2.97 11.20 -9.06
N GLY A 140 3.94 10.89 -9.92
CA GLY A 140 4.82 11.86 -10.59
C GLY A 140 5.90 12.47 -9.69
N ARG A 141 5.84 12.26 -8.36
CA ARG A 141 6.88 12.65 -7.41
C ARG A 141 7.59 11.42 -6.89
N ASP A 142 6.86 10.60 -6.13
CA ASP A 142 7.38 9.45 -5.41
C ASP A 142 7.40 8.19 -6.28
N TYR A 143 6.55 8.11 -7.31
CA TYR A 143 6.56 7.02 -8.29
C TYR A 143 5.98 7.47 -9.64
N GLU A 144 6.27 6.71 -10.70
CA GLU A 144 5.75 6.87 -12.06
C GLU A 144 5.34 5.50 -12.61
N LEU A 145 4.19 5.45 -13.26
CA LEU A 145 3.66 4.26 -13.91
C LEU A 145 3.76 4.39 -15.43
N ASP A 146 4.11 3.30 -16.10
CA ASP A 146 3.93 3.13 -17.54
C ASP A 146 2.73 2.21 -17.82
N LEU A 147 1.55 2.81 -17.99
CA LEU A 147 0.30 2.07 -18.18
C LEU A 147 0.16 1.43 -19.57
N GLN A 148 0.96 1.86 -20.54
CA GLN A 148 0.96 1.32 -21.90
C GLN A 148 -0.46 1.25 -22.50
N GLN A 149 -0.87 0.13 -23.10
CA GLN A 149 -2.20 0.00 -23.70
C GLN A 149 -3.21 -0.64 -22.74
N GLY A 150 -4.40 -0.02 -22.66
CA GLY A 150 -5.53 -0.58 -21.93
C GLY A 150 -6.33 -1.59 -22.75
N LYS A 151 -6.96 -2.54 -22.05
CA LYS A 151 -7.78 -3.59 -22.66
C LYS A 151 -9.04 -3.88 -21.85
N LYS A 152 -9.90 -4.72 -22.41
CA LYS A 152 -11.09 -5.25 -21.72
C LYS A 152 -10.74 -6.54 -21.00
N ILE A 153 -11.44 -6.85 -19.92
CA ILE A 153 -11.19 -8.03 -19.06
C ILE A 153 -11.17 -9.38 -19.81
N TYR A 154 -11.96 -9.52 -20.89
CA TYR A 154 -12.02 -10.76 -21.68
C TYR A 154 -10.89 -10.87 -22.73
N GLN A 155 -10.05 -9.85 -22.87
CA GLN A 155 -8.92 -9.85 -23.78
C GLN A 155 -7.68 -10.31 -23.01
N GLU A 156 -7.13 -11.46 -23.42
CA GLU A 156 -5.99 -12.11 -22.78
C GLU A 156 -4.66 -11.89 -23.53
N PHE A 157 -4.66 -11.07 -24.60
CA PHE A 157 -3.42 -10.70 -25.28
C PHE A 157 -2.62 -9.72 -24.41
N ASP A 158 -1.30 -9.81 -24.48
CA ASP A 158 -0.41 -8.86 -23.82
C ASP A 158 -0.48 -7.49 -24.52
N ALA A 159 -0.90 -6.47 -23.75
CA ALA A 159 -1.02 -5.08 -24.18
C ALA A 159 0.09 -4.18 -23.61
N ALA A 160 1.08 -4.77 -22.94
CA ALA A 160 2.15 -4.06 -22.26
C ALA A 160 3.48 -4.81 -22.42
N ALA A 161 4.32 -4.36 -23.36
CA ALA A 161 5.64 -4.96 -23.59
C ALA A 161 6.70 -4.57 -22.54
N GLY A 162 6.42 -3.60 -21.67
CA GLY A 162 7.31 -3.11 -20.63
C GLY A 162 6.74 -3.25 -19.21
N PRO A 163 7.53 -2.90 -18.18
CA PRO A 163 7.09 -2.93 -16.79
C PRO A 163 5.99 -1.91 -16.51
N LEU A 164 5.16 -2.17 -15.50
CA LEU A 164 4.18 -1.23 -14.96
C LEU A 164 4.87 -0.09 -14.20
N PHE A 165 5.85 -0.41 -13.35
CA PHE A 165 6.51 0.56 -12.49
C PHE A 165 7.75 1.15 -13.18
N ALA A 166 7.56 2.23 -13.93
CA ALA A 166 8.67 2.94 -14.57
C ALA A 166 9.67 3.49 -13.54
N ARG A 167 9.18 3.95 -12.39
CA ARG A 167 10.03 4.43 -11.28
C ARG A 167 9.29 4.35 -9.95
N VAL A 168 9.98 3.91 -8.90
CA VAL A 168 9.56 4.12 -7.50
C VAL A 168 10.75 4.70 -6.73
N ASP A 169 10.53 5.76 -5.97
CA ASP A 169 11.57 6.40 -5.17
C ASP A 169 12.02 5.49 -4.03
N ALA A 170 13.29 5.06 -4.07
CA ALA A 170 13.89 4.23 -3.03
C ALA A 170 13.85 4.91 -1.65
N ALA A 171 13.92 6.25 -1.57
CA ALA A 171 13.80 6.96 -0.30
C ALA A 171 12.39 6.87 0.29
N ALA A 172 11.37 6.69 -0.56
CA ALA A 172 10.01 6.45 -0.11
C ALA A 172 9.86 5.03 0.46
N LEU A 173 10.45 4.02 -0.20
CA LEU A 173 10.46 2.63 0.28
C LEU A 173 11.35 2.42 1.52
N ALA A 174 12.30 3.32 1.77
CA ALA A 174 13.12 3.33 2.98
C ALA A 174 12.42 3.94 4.20
N ARG A 175 11.20 4.47 4.05
CA ARG A 175 10.39 4.94 5.19
C ARG A 175 10.06 3.74 6.10
N PRO A 176 9.96 3.93 7.43
CA PRO A 176 9.89 2.81 8.38
C PRO A 176 8.78 1.80 8.11
N THR A 177 7.55 2.27 7.85
CA THR A 177 6.41 1.38 7.64
C THR A 177 6.56 0.56 6.35
N TYR A 178 7.09 1.17 5.28
CA TYR A 178 7.41 0.47 4.03
C TYR A 178 8.56 -0.52 4.22
N ALA A 179 9.64 -0.11 4.88
CA ALA A 179 10.80 -0.97 5.10
C ALA A 179 10.44 -2.21 5.94
N ALA A 180 9.69 -2.02 7.04
CA ALA A 180 9.21 -3.12 7.86
C ALA A 180 8.21 -4.01 7.10
N PHE A 181 7.30 -3.44 6.31
CA PHE A 181 6.38 -4.22 5.49
C PHE A 181 7.09 -5.06 4.43
N ARG A 182 8.13 -4.51 3.78
CA ARG A 182 8.94 -5.25 2.81
C ARG A 182 9.70 -6.41 3.47
N ALA A 183 10.24 -6.21 4.67
CA ALA A 183 10.87 -7.29 5.43
C ALA A 183 9.87 -8.43 5.69
N LEU A 184 8.61 -8.12 6.00
CA LEU A 184 7.56 -9.14 6.13
C LEU A 184 7.30 -9.87 4.81
N LEU A 185 7.22 -9.17 3.68
CA LEU A 185 6.98 -9.79 2.37
C LEU A 185 8.12 -10.74 1.96
N ASP A 186 9.36 -10.41 2.33
CA ASP A 186 10.54 -11.20 1.97
C ASP A 186 10.64 -12.54 2.72
N ASN A 187 9.82 -12.75 3.76
CA ASN A 187 9.80 -13.99 4.55
C ASN A 187 8.96 -15.12 3.93
N TYR A 188 8.12 -14.82 2.93
CA TYR A 188 7.12 -15.77 2.44
C TYR A 188 7.43 -16.25 1.03
N GLU A 189 7.28 -17.56 0.81
CA GLU A 189 7.42 -18.22 -0.49
C GLU A 189 6.04 -18.56 -1.08
N ARG A 190 5.94 -18.57 -2.41
CA ARG A 190 4.67 -18.69 -3.17
C ARG A 190 3.92 -20.01 -2.96
N GLY A 191 4.61 -21.06 -2.50
CA GLY A 191 4.06 -22.42 -2.40
C GLY A 191 3.22 -22.62 -1.14
N THR A 192 1.92 -22.87 -1.30
CA THR A 192 1.06 -23.29 -0.19
C THR A 192 1.31 -24.76 0.18
N GLY A 193 1.27 -25.09 1.47
CA GLY A 193 1.14 -26.47 1.94
C GLY A 193 2.37 -27.11 2.59
N GLU A 194 3.50 -26.41 2.68
CA GLU A 194 4.59 -26.79 3.59
C GLU A 194 4.35 -26.16 4.98
N ALA A 195 4.68 -26.89 6.05
CA ALA A 195 4.52 -26.38 7.40
C ALA A 195 5.58 -25.30 7.66
N GLU A 196 5.16 -24.05 7.77
CA GLU A 196 6.08 -22.95 8.10
C GLU A 196 6.48 -23.01 9.58
N VAL A 197 7.78 -22.94 9.84
CA VAL A 197 8.31 -22.81 11.20
C VAL A 197 8.52 -21.32 11.47
N VAL A 198 7.56 -20.69 12.17
CA VAL A 198 7.69 -19.28 12.52
C VAL A 198 8.91 -19.06 13.40
N THR A 199 9.88 -18.31 12.90
CA THR A 199 11.11 -18.02 13.63
C THR A 199 10.90 -16.91 14.67
N ASN A 200 11.75 -16.86 15.69
CA ASN A 200 11.76 -15.74 16.62
C ASN A 200 12.07 -14.39 15.93
N HIS A 201 12.72 -14.44 14.77
CA HIS A 201 13.01 -13.27 13.96
C HIS A 201 11.73 -12.74 13.30
N GLU A 202 10.96 -13.60 12.61
CA GLU A 202 9.66 -13.23 12.03
C GLU A 202 8.68 -12.70 13.09
N LEU A 203 8.64 -13.32 14.28
CA LEU A 203 7.83 -12.81 15.40
C LEU A 203 8.28 -11.41 15.86
N ALA A 204 9.57 -11.10 15.78
CA ALA A 204 10.08 -9.77 16.08
C ALA A 204 9.72 -8.76 14.98
N GLU A 205 9.78 -9.16 13.71
CA GLU A 205 9.39 -8.32 12.57
C GLU A 205 7.89 -8.01 12.56
N ASN A 206 7.04 -9.02 12.83
CA ASN A 206 5.59 -8.85 12.98
C ASN A 206 5.27 -7.81 14.06
N ARG A 207 5.88 -7.95 15.24
CA ARG A 207 5.71 -6.99 16.35
C ARG A 207 6.23 -5.61 15.99
N HIS A 208 7.39 -5.53 15.35
CA HIS A 208 7.99 -4.26 14.93
C HIS A 208 7.10 -3.52 13.94
N PHE A 209 6.58 -4.23 12.93
CA PHE A 209 5.66 -3.66 11.95
C PHE A 209 4.37 -3.16 12.62
N ILE A 210 3.73 -3.98 13.48
CA ILE A 210 2.53 -3.57 14.24
C ILE A 210 2.81 -2.31 15.07
N ASP A 211 3.95 -2.25 15.75
CA ASP A 211 4.34 -1.09 16.55
C ASP A 211 4.48 0.18 15.71
N LEU A 212 5.10 0.08 14.53
CA LEU A 212 5.26 1.19 13.61
C LEU A 212 3.91 1.69 13.07
N ILE A 213 3.08 0.80 12.55
CA ILE A 213 1.80 1.20 11.97
C ILE A 213 0.86 1.76 13.04
N MET A 214 0.89 1.26 14.28
CA MET A 214 0.04 1.76 15.37
C MET A 214 0.34 3.21 15.77
N ALA A 215 1.49 3.76 15.40
CA ALA A 215 1.82 5.16 15.61
C ALA A 215 1.20 6.10 14.54
N THR A 216 0.67 5.55 13.45
CA THR A 216 0.22 6.31 12.27
C THR A 216 -1.22 6.80 12.38
N GLY A 217 -1.57 7.80 11.57
CA GLY A 217 -2.94 8.33 11.48
C GLY A 217 -4.00 7.27 11.18
N PRO A 218 -3.84 6.45 10.11
CA PRO A 218 -4.83 5.45 9.72
C PRO A 218 -5.11 4.43 10.82
N MET A 219 -4.06 3.85 11.42
CA MET A 219 -4.25 2.81 12.43
C MET A 219 -4.77 3.34 13.76
N ARG A 220 -4.34 4.53 14.19
CA ARG A 220 -4.90 5.16 15.39
C ARG A 220 -6.39 5.45 15.20
N TYR A 221 -6.81 5.86 13.99
CA TYR A 221 -8.22 6.06 13.68
C TYR A 221 -9.00 4.75 13.65
N CYS A 222 -8.48 3.74 12.95
CA CYS A 222 -9.07 2.40 12.90
C CYS A 222 -9.28 1.83 14.31
N HIS A 223 -8.26 1.93 15.18
CA HIS A 223 -8.35 1.50 16.58
C HIS A 223 -9.47 2.24 17.33
N ALA A 224 -9.47 3.58 17.29
CA ALA A 224 -10.46 4.38 17.99
C ALA A 224 -11.89 4.10 17.48
N TYR A 225 -12.05 3.89 16.17
CA TYR A 225 -13.32 3.60 15.52
C TYR A 225 -13.89 2.28 16.01
N LEU A 226 -13.08 1.22 15.92
CA LEU A 226 -13.47 -0.12 16.33
C LEU A 226 -13.74 -0.21 17.83
N ALA A 227 -12.96 0.51 18.65
CA ALA A 227 -13.21 0.60 20.08
C ALA A 227 -14.56 1.27 20.39
N ARG A 228 -14.91 2.39 19.73
CA ARG A 228 -16.22 3.05 19.91
C ARG A 228 -17.40 2.20 19.43
N LYS A 229 -17.20 1.39 18.38
CA LYS A 229 -18.19 0.42 17.89
C LYS A 229 -18.29 -0.85 18.75
N GLY A 230 -17.45 -1.00 19.78
CA GLY A 230 -17.38 -2.23 20.58
C GLY A 230 -16.90 -3.45 19.79
N LYS A 231 -16.16 -3.23 18.70
CA LYS A 231 -15.62 -4.27 17.81
C LYS A 231 -14.16 -4.60 18.07
N ALA A 232 -13.48 -3.80 18.90
CA ALA A 232 -12.10 -4.04 19.31
C ALA A 232 -11.85 -3.56 20.76
N PRO A 233 -10.81 -4.07 21.43
CA PRO A 233 -10.40 -3.57 22.74
C PRO A 233 -10.02 -2.09 22.72
N ALA A 234 -10.45 -1.34 23.74
CA ALA A 234 -10.09 0.08 23.87
C ALA A 234 -8.60 0.31 24.18
N GLN A 235 -7.93 -0.65 24.81
CA GLN A 235 -6.50 -0.55 25.13
C GLN A 235 -5.64 -0.87 23.91
N ALA A 236 -4.68 0.01 23.61
CA ALA A 236 -3.80 -0.14 22.45
C ALA A 236 -3.00 -1.45 22.47
N ALA A 237 -2.48 -1.88 23.64
CA ALA A 237 -1.75 -3.14 23.76
C ALA A 237 -2.63 -4.36 23.41
N ALA A 238 -3.88 -4.38 23.87
CA ALA A 238 -4.82 -5.44 23.54
C ALA A 238 -5.21 -5.40 22.05
N PHE A 239 -5.33 -4.22 21.45
CA PHE A 239 -5.59 -4.09 20.02
C PHE A 239 -4.39 -4.53 19.15
N LYS A 240 -3.16 -4.29 19.58
CA LYS A 240 -1.96 -4.88 18.95
C LYS A 240 -2.02 -6.40 18.94
N GLN A 241 -2.47 -7.02 20.03
CA GLN A 241 -2.71 -8.46 20.06
C GLN A 241 -3.82 -8.87 19.09
N THR A 242 -4.92 -8.10 18.99
CA THR A 242 -5.97 -8.35 17.98
C THR A 242 -5.40 -8.31 16.56
N LEU A 243 -4.53 -7.35 16.23
CA LEU A 243 -3.88 -7.29 14.92
C LEU A 243 -2.95 -8.48 14.69
N SER A 244 -2.16 -8.85 15.70
CA SER A 244 -1.31 -10.04 15.66
C SER A 244 -2.11 -11.31 15.39
N ASP A 245 -3.23 -11.47 16.09
CA ASP A 245 -4.10 -12.64 15.97
C ASP A 245 -4.81 -12.68 14.62
N LEU A 246 -5.21 -11.52 14.11
CA LEU A 246 -5.97 -11.39 12.87
C LEU A 246 -5.10 -11.60 11.63
N TRP A 247 -3.89 -11.04 11.62
CA TRP A 247 -3.04 -10.98 10.43
C TRP A 247 -1.93 -12.02 10.43
N PHE A 248 -1.34 -12.35 11.58
CA PHE A 248 -0.09 -13.13 11.65
C PHE A 248 -0.24 -14.49 12.35
N THR A 249 -1.43 -14.83 12.85
CA THR A 249 -1.64 -16.18 13.40
C THR A 249 -1.77 -17.18 12.27
N LEU A 250 -0.88 -18.16 12.23
CA LEU A 250 -0.99 -19.30 11.34
C LEU A 250 -2.24 -20.12 11.67
N TYR A 251 -2.96 -20.50 10.64
CA TYR A 251 -4.05 -21.46 10.72
C TYR A 251 -3.88 -22.55 9.66
N ARG A 252 -4.73 -23.59 9.74
CA ARG A 252 -4.70 -24.73 8.82
C ARG A 252 -5.69 -24.50 7.68
N ARG A 253 -5.23 -24.56 6.43
CA ARG A 253 -6.05 -24.49 5.22
C ARG A 253 -5.96 -25.75 4.37
N GLU A 254 -4.77 -26.30 4.15
CA GLU A 254 -4.50 -27.59 3.49
C GLU A 254 -3.71 -28.51 4.43
N THR A 255 -2.61 -28.03 5.02
CA THR A 255 -1.81 -28.68 6.06
C THR A 255 -1.85 -27.90 7.38
N GLN A 256 -1.39 -28.48 8.49
CA GLN A 256 -1.50 -27.82 9.79
C GLN A 256 -0.51 -26.65 9.90
N ASN A 257 -1.03 -25.43 10.14
CA ASN A 257 -0.26 -24.18 10.27
C ASN A 257 0.46 -23.78 8.96
N ASP A 258 -0.30 -23.63 7.89
CA ASP A 258 0.25 -23.44 6.54
C ASP A 258 0.00 -22.04 5.96
N SER A 259 -0.83 -21.19 6.60
CA SER A 259 -0.92 -19.79 6.18
C SER A 259 -1.47 -18.81 7.21
N SER A 260 -1.21 -17.52 6.99
CA SER A 260 -1.72 -16.38 7.74
C SER A 260 -2.62 -15.44 6.91
N GLY A 261 -3.38 -14.57 7.60
CA GLY A 261 -4.17 -13.53 6.92
C GLY A 261 -3.29 -12.52 6.16
N PHE A 262 -2.06 -12.31 6.62
CA PHE A 262 -1.08 -11.44 5.97
C PHE A 262 -0.64 -12.01 4.62
N GLU A 263 -0.23 -13.28 4.58
CA GLU A 263 0.17 -13.96 3.34
C GLU A 263 -0.93 -13.90 2.27
N HIS A 264 -2.14 -14.33 2.63
CA HIS A 264 -3.26 -14.38 1.69
C HIS A 264 -3.60 -13.02 1.07
N VAL A 265 -3.48 -11.95 1.85
CA VAL A 265 -3.88 -10.60 1.44
C VAL A 265 -2.76 -9.85 0.75
N PHE A 266 -1.55 -9.90 1.31
CA PHE A 266 -0.44 -9.03 0.92
C PHE A 266 0.65 -9.73 0.10
N VAL A 267 0.93 -11.01 0.35
CA VAL A 267 1.92 -11.77 -0.42
C VAL A 267 1.28 -12.32 -1.69
N GLY A 268 0.09 -12.89 -1.56
CA GLY A 268 -0.62 -13.56 -2.63
C GLY A 268 -0.22 -15.02 -2.80
N GLU A 269 -1.13 -15.81 -3.37
CA GLU A 269 -0.97 -17.25 -3.53
C GLU A 269 -1.41 -17.69 -4.92
N SER A 270 -0.82 -18.78 -5.38
CA SER A 270 -1.36 -19.59 -6.46
C SER A 270 -2.00 -20.85 -5.91
N LYS A 271 -3.21 -21.14 -6.36
CA LYS A 271 -3.91 -22.39 -6.05
C LYS A 271 -4.40 -23.02 -7.35
N HIS A 272 -3.99 -24.26 -7.60
CA HIS A 272 -4.36 -25.02 -8.81
C HIS A 272 -4.05 -24.30 -10.14
N GLY A 273 -2.96 -23.52 -10.20
CA GLY A 273 -2.58 -22.75 -11.38
C GLY A 273 -3.40 -21.48 -11.60
N GLU A 274 -4.17 -21.05 -10.58
CA GLU A 274 -4.89 -19.79 -10.56
C GLU A 274 -4.39 -18.90 -9.42
N ILE A 275 -4.07 -17.65 -9.76
CA ILE A 275 -3.61 -16.66 -8.79
C ILE A 275 -4.81 -16.10 -8.04
N THR A 276 -5.01 -16.53 -6.80
CA THR A 276 -6.13 -16.08 -5.95
C THR A 276 -5.84 -14.80 -5.19
N GLY A 277 -4.56 -14.42 -5.04
CA GLY A 277 -4.13 -13.21 -4.31
C GLY A 277 -3.40 -12.18 -5.19
N LEU A 278 -2.37 -11.55 -4.61
CA LEU A 278 -1.52 -10.53 -5.24
C LEU A 278 -2.31 -9.29 -5.68
N HIS A 279 -2.76 -8.54 -4.66
CA HIS A 279 -3.50 -7.28 -4.82
C HIS A 279 -2.71 -6.06 -4.33
N ASN A 280 -1.65 -6.27 -3.55
CA ASN A 280 -0.87 -5.19 -2.97
C ASN A 280 0.19 -4.68 -3.95
N TRP A 281 0.22 -3.36 -4.15
CA TRP A 281 1.10 -2.74 -5.13
C TRP A 281 2.59 -2.86 -4.77
N ILE A 282 2.94 -2.89 -3.48
CA ILE A 282 4.33 -3.04 -3.03
C ILE A 282 4.81 -4.43 -3.42
N GLN A 283 4.00 -5.46 -3.17
CA GLN A 283 4.34 -6.82 -3.58
C GLN A 283 4.41 -6.93 -5.11
N MET A 284 3.45 -6.38 -5.86
CA MET A 284 3.53 -6.34 -7.33
C MET A 284 4.84 -5.70 -7.82
N TYR A 285 5.24 -4.58 -7.22
CA TYR A 285 6.50 -3.91 -7.54
C TYR A 285 7.71 -4.80 -7.24
N LEU A 286 7.77 -5.45 -6.09
CA LEU A 286 8.88 -6.34 -5.74
C LEU A 286 8.97 -7.56 -6.67
N GLU A 287 7.84 -8.16 -7.01
CA GLU A 287 7.78 -9.29 -7.95
C GLU A 287 8.16 -8.85 -9.38
N GLU A 288 7.82 -7.63 -9.79
CA GLU A 288 8.24 -7.09 -11.09
C GLU A 288 9.77 -6.88 -11.11
N GLN A 289 10.35 -6.41 -10.00
CA GLN A 289 11.81 -6.30 -9.87
C GLN A 289 12.52 -7.67 -9.87
N ARG A 290 11.85 -8.73 -9.40
CA ARG A 290 12.35 -10.12 -9.41
C ARG A 290 12.20 -10.78 -10.79
N GLY A 291 11.38 -10.20 -11.68
CA GLY A 291 11.08 -10.76 -13.00
C GLY A 291 10.04 -11.89 -12.98
N SER A 292 9.39 -12.13 -11.83
CA SER A 292 8.29 -13.09 -11.68
C SER A 292 6.94 -12.48 -12.08
N PHE A 293 6.80 -11.16 -12.05
CA PHE A 293 5.58 -10.45 -12.44
C PHE A 293 5.71 -9.80 -13.82
N ASP A 294 4.77 -10.13 -14.71
CA ASP A 294 4.69 -9.62 -16.08
C ASP A 294 3.35 -8.89 -16.29
N TYR A 295 3.41 -7.56 -16.31
CA TYR A 295 2.25 -6.70 -16.51
C TYR A 295 1.74 -6.78 -17.95
N GLN A 296 0.45 -7.07 -18.14
CA GLN A 296 -0.14 -7.25 -19.48
C GLN A 296 -1.10 -6.12 -19.90
N GLY A 297 -1.10 -5.00 -19.19
CA GLY A 297 -1.96 -3.85 -19.49
C GLY A 297 -3.11 -3.65 -18.49
N TYR A 298 -3.60 -2.42 -18.41
CA TYR A 298 -4.67 -2.05 -17.50
C TYR A 298 -6.04 -2.42 -18.08
N ILE A 299 -6.98 -2.75 -17.20
CA ILE A 299 -8.37 -3.02 -17.55
C ILE A 299 -9.14 -1.71 -17.53
N TYR A 300 -9.89 -1.43 -18.61
CA TYR A 300 -10.69 -0.21 -18.68
C TYR A 300 -11.69 -0.12 -17.52
N PRO A 301 -11.75 1.03 -16.82
CA PRO A 301 -12.69 1.22 -15.73
C PRO A 301 -14.13 1.02 -16.15
N ARG A 302 -14.95 0.50 -15.23
CA ARG A 302 -16.39 0.33 -15.44
C ARG A 302 -17.06 1.69 -15.67
N VAL A 303 -16.62 2.77 -15.03
CA VAL A 303 -17.18 4.11 -15.27
C VAL A 303 -16.30 4.88 -16.24
N ARG A 304 -16.72 5.00 -17.51
CA ARG A 304 -16.18 6.01 -18.43
C ARG A 304 -17.04 7.27 -18.35
N GLY A 305 -16.46 8.38 -17.90
CA GLY A 305 -17.07 9.71 -18.06
C GLY A 305 -18.28 10.02 -17.17
N GLY A 306 -18.24 9.68 -15.87
CA GLY A 306 -19.10 10.34 -14.89
C GLY A 306 -18.95 11.88 -15.00
N ARG A 307 -19.93 12.67 -14.57
CA ARG A 307 -19.99 14.15 -14.80
C ARG A 307 -18.73 14.93 -14.37
N ASN A 308 -17.84 14.31 -13.59
CA ASN A 308 -16.50 14.78 -13.26
C ASN A 308 -15.44 13.97 -14.04
N GLY A 309 -15.57 13.88 -15.37
CA GLY A 309 -14.69 13.07 -16.21
C GLY A 309 -13.24 13.22 -15.77
N PHE A 310 -12.61 12.10 -15.44
CA PHE A 310 -11.24 12.02 -14.90
C PHE A 310 -10.35 13.09 -15.55
N ARG A 311 -10.05 14.15 -14.79
CA ARG A 311 -9.24 15.31 -15.20
C ARG A 311 -7.75 15.07 -14.98
N HIS A 312 -7.39 13.90 -14.45
CA HIS A 312 -6.02 13.51 -14.14
C HIS A 312 -5.50 12.53 -15.20
N PRO A 313 -4.20 12.58 -15.54
CA PRO A 313 -3.59 11.53 -16.37
C PRO A 313 -3.90 10.17 -15.76
N LEU A 314 -4.25 9.17 -16.58
CA LEU A 314 -4.49 7.80 -16.11
C LEU A 314 -3.32 7.29 -15.25
N SER A 315 -2.09 7.73 -15.53
CA SER A 315 -0.88 7.39 -14.76
C SER A 315 -0.81 7.98 -13.34
N SER A 316 -1.77 8.84 -12.97
CA SER A 316 -1.92 9.37 -11.61
C SER A 316 -3.12 8.80 -10.85
N GLU A 317 -3.85 7.87 -11.47
CA GLU A 317 -4.85 7.07 -10.79
C GLU A 317 -4.17 6.16 -9.76
N GLN A 318 -4.74 6.10 -8.57
CA GLN A 318 -4.25 5.30 -7.45
C GLN A 318 -5.16 4.12 -7.15
N LEU A 319 -6.22 3.88 -7.93
CA LEU A 319 -6.95 2.61 -7.94
C LEU A 319 -7.00 2.12 -9.38
N ILE A 320 -6.23 1.07 -9.68
CA ILE A 320 -6.06 0.56 -11.04
C ILE A 320 -6.46 -0.90 -11.07
N SER A 321 -7.24 -1.28 -12.08
CA SER A 321 -7.48 -2.67 -12.44
C SER A 321 -6.48 -3.09 -13.52
N LEU A 322 -5.79 -4.20 -13.33
CA LEU A 322 -4.74 -4.70 -14.21
C LEU A 322 -4.86 -6.19 -14.48
N GLN A 323 -4.31 -6.63 -15.61
CA GLN A 323 -4.04 -8.03 -15.93
C GLN A 323 -2.54 -8.25 -15.93
N PHE A 324 -2.09 -9.40 -15.44
CA PHE A 324 -0.68 -9.76 -15.39
C PHE A 324 -0.52 -11.28 -15.38
N THR A 325 0.69 -11.74 -15.66
CA THR A 325 1.12 -13.09 -15.26
C THR A 325 2.05 -13.02 -14.07
N TRP A 326 2.00 -14.04 -13.22
CA TRP A 326 2.92 -14.22 -12.09
C TRP A 326 3.50 -15.62 -12.18
N ASP A 327 4.81 -15.72 -12.42
CA ASP A 327 5.52 -16.96 -12.79
C ASP A 327 4.81 -17.74 -13.91
N GLY A 328 4.32 -17.02 -14.92
CA GLY A 328 3.66 -17.60 -16.09
C GLY A 328 2.19 -17.97 -15.91
N GLU A 329 1.61 -17.83 -14.72
CA GLU A 329 0.17 -18.02 -14.50
C GLU A 329 -0.60 -16.72 -14.72
N LEU A 330 -1.71 -16.77 -15.45
CA LEU A 330 -2.49 -15.59 -15.80
C LEU A 330 -3.48 -15.21 -14.69
N LYS A 331 -3.41 -13.96 -14.21
CA LYS A 331 -4.48 -13.34 -13.42
C LYS A 331 -5.25 -12.35 -14.28
N LYS A 332 -6.48 -12.72 -14.65
CA LYS A 332 -7.30 -11.95 -15.62
C LYS A 332 -7.61 -10.52 -15.18
N CYS A 333 -7.78 -10.29 -13.88
CA CYS A 333 -8.04 -8.99 -13.31
C CYS A 333 -7.65 -8.97 -11.83
N SER A 334 -6.89 -7.96 -11.44
CA SER A 334 -6.65 -7.57 -10.05
C SER A 334 -6.80 -6.07 -9.96
N SER A 335 -7.53 -5.56 -8.96
CA SER A 335 -7.48 -4.13 -8.66
C SER A 335 -6.55 -3.90 -7.48
N SER A 336 -5.80 -2.81 -7.55
CA SER A 336 -4.81 -2.44 -6.53
C SER A 336 -4.88 -0.95 -6.25
N PHE A 337 -4.71 -0.60 -4.97
CA PHE A 337 -4.45 0.79 -4.61
C PHE A 337 -2.96 1.08 -4.81
N ILE A 338 -2.61 1.91 -5.80
CA ILE A 338 -1.20 2.19 -6.11
C ILE A 338 -0.69 3.39 -5.31
N GLY A 339 0.42 3.19 -4.62
CA GLY A 339 1.11 4.22 -3.84
C GLY A 339 0.53 4.43 -2.44
N THR A 340 -0.54 3.75 -2.05
CA THR A 340 -1.04 3.73 -0.66
C THR A 340 0.00 3.15 0.30
N SER A 341 -0.03 3.59 1.55
CA SER A 341 0.90 3.05 2.53
C SER A 341 0.44 1.69 3.08
N PRO A 342 1.35 0.85 3.61
CA PRO A 342 0.98 -0.41 4.26
C PRO A 342 -0.04 -0.24 5.38
N GLU A 343 0.13 0.79 6.21
CA GLU A 343 -0.77 1.10 7.32
C GLU A 343 -2.17 1.55 6.87
N PHE A 344 -2.32 2.17 5.70
CA PHE A 344 -3.64 2.50 5.16
C PHE A 344 -4.39 1.24 4.74
N GLU A 345 -3.76 0.39 3.92
CA GLU A 345 -4.41 -0.85 3.45
C GLU A 345 -4.73 -1.78 4.62
N MET A 346 -3.79 -1.96 5.55
CA MET A 346 -4.05 -2.78 6.74
C MET A 346 -5.15 -2.19 7.63
N ALA A 347 -5.21 -0.87 7.79
CA ALA A 347 -6.30 -0.20 8.54
C ALA A 347 -7.66 -0.38 7.84
N LEU A 348 -7.72 -0.18 6.52
CA LEU A 348 -8.93 -0.28 5.70
C LEU A 348 -9.50 -1.69 5.77
N LEU A 349 -8.67 -2.70 5.49
CA LEU A 349 -9.11 -4.10 5.48
C LEU A 349 -9.50 -4.58 6.88
N THR A 350 -8.78 -4.17 7.92
CA THR A 350 -9.15 -4.47 9.31
C THR A 350 -10.50 -3.84 9.69
N LEU A 351 -10.72 -2.58 9.31
CA LEU A 351 -11.94 -1.84 9.60
C LEU A 351 -13.15 -2.47 8.87
N CYS A 352 -13.03 -2.75 7.58
CA CYS A 352 -14.07 -3.43 6.80
C CYS A 352 -14.35 -4.85 7.32
N PHE A 353 -13.32 -5.61 7.69
CA PHE A 353 -13.50 -6.97 8.20
C PHE A 353 -14.27 -6.99 9.53
N LEU A 354 -13.92 -6.13 10.48
CA LEU A 354 -14.48 -6.15 11.84
C LEU A 354 -15.79 -5.36 12.00
N ALA A 355 -15.97 -4.28 11.23
CA ALA A 355 -17.14 -3.40 11.35
C ALA A 355 -18.07 -3.42 10.12
N GLY A 356 -17.63 -4.02 9.02
CA GLY A 356 -18.41 -4.12 7.78
C GLY A 356 -18.91 -5.53 7.49
N GLU A 357 -19.45 -5.64 6.27
CA GLU A 357 -19.98 -6.87 5.69
C GLU A 357 -18.90 -7.60 4.88
N GLN A 358 -19.28 -8.67 4.18
CA GLN A 358 -18.36 -9.33 3.24
C GLN A 358 -18.02 -8.42 2.06
N GLU A 359 -18.98 -7.64 1.55
CA GLU A 359 -18.80 -6.71 0.43
C GLU A 359 -19.13 -5.30 0.89
N ASN A 360 -18.15 -4.39 0.82
CA ASN A 360 -18.27 -3.03 1.34
C ASN A 360 -17.98 -2.03 0.22
N VAL A 361 -19.01 -1.35 -0.29
CA VAL A 361 -18.83 -0.23 -1.21
C VAL A 361 -18.50 1.02 -0.39
N VAL A 362 -17.28 1.50 -0.51
CA VAL A 362 -16.74 2.59 0.31
C VAL A 362 -16.02 3.64 -0.54
N GLN A 363 -15.92 4.84 0.00
CA GLN A 363 -15.16 5.93 -0.60
C GLN A 363 -13.74 5.95 -0.03
N CYS A 364 -12.75 6.06 -0.89
CA CYS A 364 -11.34 6.25 -0.54
C CYS A 364 -10.79 7.40 -1.37
N GLY A 365 -10.86 8.63 -0.84
CA GLY A 365 -10.46 9.82 -1.58
C GLY A 365 -11.35 10.05 -2.80
N PRO A 366 -10.81 10.12 -4.03
CA PRO A 366 -11.62 10.24 -5.23
C PRO A 366 -12.23 8.90 -5.71
N TYR A 367 -11.83 7.77 -5.11
CA TYR A 367 -12.20 6.43 -5.60
C TYR A 367 -13.40 5.86 -4.85
N SER A 368 -14.39 5.39 -5.60
CA SER A 368 -15.40 4.47 -5.07
C SER A 368 -14.88 3.04 -5.28
N ALA A 369 -14.62 2.34 -4.18
CA ALA A 369 -14.03 1.01 -4.18
C ALA A 369 -14.97 0.01 -3.52
N LEU A 370 -14.97 -1.22 -4.03
CA LEU A 370 -15.56 -2.37 -3.37
C LEU A 370 -14.46 -3.10 -2.60
N ILE A 371 -14.54 -3.10 -1.27
CA ILE A 371 -13.66 -3.88 -0.40
C ILE A 371 -14.36 -5.18 -0.05
N THR A 372 -13.83 -6.29 -0.58
CA THR A 372 -14.33 -7.64 -0.30
C THR A 372 -13.48 -8.27 0.80
N CYS A 373 -14.12 -8.78 1.84
CA CYS A 373 -13.48 -9.44 2.99
C CYS A 373 -14.09 -10.83 3.20
N TYR A 374 -13.43 -11.87 2.73
CA TYR A 374 -13.83 -13.25 2.97
C TYR A 374 -13.46 -13.69 4.39
N LYS A 375 -14.49 -14.12 5.14
CA LYS A 375 -14.37 -14.54 6.53
C LYS A 375 -14.32 -16.07 6.61
N MET A 376 -13.31 -16.61 7.28
CA MET A 376 -13.18 -18.04 7.54
C MET A 376 -13.44 -18.35 9.01
N HIS A 377 -14.14 -19.45 9.29
CA HIS A 377 -14.36 -19.91 10.67
C HIS A 377 -13.48 -21.13 10.93
N VAL A 378 -12.47 -20.98 11.77
CA VAL A 378 -11.53 -22.05 12.13
C VAL A 378 -11.50 -22.18 13.64
N ARG A 379 -11.85 -23.37 14.16
CA ARG A 379 -11.83 -23.70 15.60
C ARG A 379 -12.57 -22.65 16.47
N GLY A 380 -13.70 -22.16 15.99
CA GLY A 380 -14.52 -21.16 16.70
C GLY A 380 -13.98 -19.72 16.65
N LYS A 381 -12.87 -19.47 15.94
CA LYS A 381 -12.35 -18.13 15.65
C LYS A 381 -12.69 -17.70 14.23
N MET A 382 -12.94 -16.41 14.06
CA MET A 382 -13.17 -15.78 12.75
C MET A 382 -11.86 -15.19 12.25
N LEU A 383 -11.42 -15.61 11.07
CA LEU A 383 -10.13 -15.27 10.46
C LEU A 383 -10.33 -14.63 9.09
N ILE A 384 -9.34 -13.87 8.62
CA ILE A 384 -9.30 -13.32 7.26
C ILE A 384 -8.87 -14.43 6.31
N GLY A 385 -9.78 -14.88 5.45
CA GLY A 385 -9.46 -15.81 4.38
C GLY A 385 -8.86 -15.11 3.16
N SER A 386 -9.41 -13.94 2.81
CA SER A 386 -8.87 -13.05 1.77
C SER A 386 -9.54 -11.68 1.91
N ALA A 387 -8.84 -10.62 1.56
CA ALA A 387 -9.37 -9.27 1.57
C ALA A 387 -8.69 -8.44 0.49
N PHE A 388 -9.46 -7.76 -0.36
CA PHE A 388 -8.89 -7.00 -1.47
C PHE A 388 -9.83 -5.90 -1.96
N PRO A 389 -9.28 -4.82 -2.55
CA PRO A 389 -10.06 -3.82 -3.26
C PRO A 389 -10.43 -4.29 -4.66
N SER A 390 -11.56 -3.81 -5.15
CA SER A 390 -11.99 -3.90 -6.54
C SER A 390 -12.73 -2.63 -6.95
N GLU A 391 -12.88 -2.41 -8.25
CA GLU A 391 -13.75 -1.32 -8.72
C GLU A 391 -15.18 -1.51 -8.19
N ALA A 392 -15.74 -0.43 -7.62
CA ALA A 392 -17.12 -0.45 -7.16
C ALA A 392 -18.09 -0.81 -8.32
N PRO A 393 -19.19 -1.50 -8.02
CA PRO A 393 -20.26 -1.69 -8.99
C PRO A 393 -20.80 -0.33 -9.45
N LEU A 394 -21.38 -0.32 -10.64
CA LEU A 394 -22.04 0.88 -11.16
C LEU A 394 -23.17 1.28 -10.21
N SER A 395 -23.28 2.57 -9.93
CA SER A 395 -24.49 3.09 -9.27
C SER A 395 -25.73 2.76 -10.11
N ASP A 396 -26.90 2.62 -9.50
CA ASP A 396 -28.16 2.37 -10.23
C ASP A 396 -28.38 3.39 -11.35
N LYS A 397 -27.98 4.65 -11.12
CA LYS A 397 -28.05 5.73 -12.10
C LYS A 397 -27.12 5.47 -13.28
N ASP A 398 -25.87 5.13 -13.03
CA ASP A 398 -24.88 4.86 -14.10
C ASP A 398 -25.19 3.57 -14.85
N ALA A 399 -25.68 2.56 -14.14
CA ALA A 399 -26.19 1.32 -14.72
C ALA A 399 -27.37 1.60 -15.66
N ALA A 400 -28.35 2.40 -15.21
CA ALA A 400 -29.49 2.81 -16.03
C ALA A 400 -29.05 3.58 -17.29
N VAL A 401 -28.11 4.52 -17.16
CA VAL A 401 -27.57 5.27 -18.30
C VAL A 401 -26.89 4.33 -19.30
N LYS A 402 -26.09 3.37 -18.83
CA LYS A 402 -25.45 2.37 -19.69
C LYS A 402 -26.44 1.46 -20.39
N ILE A 403 -27.46 0.98 -19.67
CA ILE A 403 -28.52 0.14 -20.24
C ILE A 403 -29.27 0.91 -21.32
N GLN A 404 -29.63 2.18 -21.07
CA GLN A 404 -30.27 3.05 -22.05
C GLN A 404 -29.39 3.29 -23.27
N ALA A 405 -28.10 3.55 -23.10
CA ALA A 405 -27.16 3.73 -24.20
C ALA A 405 -27.03 2.45 -25.05
N ALA A 406 -26.93 1.28 -24.41
CA ALA A 406 -26.87 -0.01 -25.09
C ALA A 406 -28.16 -0.29 -25.89
N ALA A 407 -29.32 -0.02 -25.30
CA ALA A 407 -30.62 -0.15 -25.95
C ALA A 407 -30.75 0.76 -27.18
N ARG A 408 -30.37 2.04 -27.06
CA ARG A 408 -30.33 2.99 -28.18
C ARG A 408 -29.40 2.51 -29.29
N GLY A 409 -28.21 2.03 -28.94
CA GLY A 409 -27.25 1.48 -29.90
C GLY A 409 -27.81 0.25 -30.64
N GLN A 410 -28.51 -0.64 -29.95
CA GLN A 410 -29.17 -1.80 -30.56
C GLN A 410 -30.31 -1.38 -31.49
N GLN A 411 -31.11 -0.38 -31.10
CA GLN A 411 -32.16 0.18 -31.94
C GLN A 411 -31.60 0.83 -33.21
N CYS A 412 -30.56 1.67 -33.10
CA CYS A 412 -29.90 2.27 -34.26
C CYS A 412 -29.33 1.21 -35.22
N ARG A 413 -28.66 0.16 -34.70
CA ARG A 413 -28.16 -0.95 -35.54
C ARG A 413 -29.29 -1.71 -36.23
N ARG A 414 -30.39 -1.97 -35.54
CA ARG A 414 -31.58 -2.61 -36.14
C ARG A 414 -32.22 -1.76 -37.23
N GLN A 415 -32.34 -0.45 -37.01
CA GLN A 415 -32.86 0.48 -38.00
C GLN A 415 -31.93 0.59 -39.21
N GLY A 416 -30.61 0.69 -38.99
CA GLY A 416 -29.61 0.69 -40.06
C GLY A 416 -29.64 -0.61 -40.89
N ALA A 417 -29.73 -1.77 -40.24
CA ALA A 417 -29.85 -3.05 -40.93
C ALA A 417 -31.15 -3.15 -41.77
N ARG A 418 -32.28 -2.65 -41.25
CA ARG A 418 -33.53 -2.57 -42.01
C ARG A 418 -33.44 -1.63 -43.20
N ALA A 419 -32.83 -0.46 -43.03
CA ALA A 419 -32.64 0.51 -44.11
C ALA A 419 -31.73 -0.03 -45.23
N TYR A 420 -30.65 -0.74 -44.84
CA TYR A 420 -29.77 -1.43 -45.79
C TYR A 420 -30.51 -2.52 -46.57
N GLN A 421 -31.33 -3.32 -45.89
CA GLN A 421 -32.13 -4.36 -46.53
C GLN A 421 -33.15 -3.79 -47.51
N ASP A 422 -33.89 -2.73 -47.13
CA ASP A 422 -34.85 -2.05 -48.02
C ASP A 422 -34.15 -1.48 -49.27
N THR A 423 -32.97 -0.89 -49.10
CA THR A 423 -32.18 -0.36 -50.23
C THR A 423 -31.75 -1.48 -51.17
N ARG A 424 -31.28 -2.61 -50.63
CA ARG A 424 -30.91 -3.80 -51.41
C ARG A 424 -32.10 -4.39 -52.17
N ASP A 425 -33.27 -4.47 -51.54
CA ASP A 425 -34.48 -5.02 -52.17
C ASP A 425 -34.99 -4.10 -53.28
N ARG A 426 -34.94 -2.77 -53.10
CA ARG A 426 -35.23 -1.78 -54.16
C ARG A 426 -34.28 -1.91 -55.35
N HIS A 427 -32.98 -2.07 -55.12
CA HIS A 427 -32.01 -2.29 -56.19
C HIS A 427 -32.28 -3.60 -56.96
N ARG A 428 -32.65 -4.68 -56.26
CA ARG A 428 -33.01 -5.97 -56.88
C ARG A 428 -34.29 -5.85 -57.71
N ALA A 429 -35.31 -5.17 -57.20
CA ALA A 429 -36.55 -4.91 -57.91
C ALA A 429 -36.30 -4.07 -59.18
N ALA A 430 -35.53 -2.99 -59.08
CA ALA A 430 -35.16 -2.15 -60.22
C ALA A 430 -34.40 -2.95 -61.29
N SER A 431 -33.45 -3.79 -60.89
CA SER A 431 -32.70 -4.66 -61.81
C SER A 431 -33.61 -5.66 -62.53
N THR A 432 -34.60 -6.21 -61.82
CA THR A 432 -35.58 -7.16 -62.38
C THR A 432 -36.49 -6.47 -63.40
N ILE A 433 -36.96 -5.26 -63.09
CA ILE A 433 -37.77 -4.43 -64.01
C ILE A 433 -36.97 -4.08 -65.26
N GLN A 434 -35.71 -3.66 -65.11
CA GLN A 434 -34.83 -3.36 -66.24
C GLN A 434 -34.57 -4.59 -67.13
N ALA A 435 -34.35 -5.76 -66.53
CA ALA A 435 -34.19 -7.01 -67.27
C ALA A 435 -35.47 -7.39 -68.03
N GLY A 436 -36.64 -7.24 -67.41
CA GLY A 436 -37.93 -7.47 -68.06
C GLY A 436 -38.19 -6.52 -69.23
N TYR A 437 -37.83 -5.24 -69.10
CA TYR A 437 -37.95 -4.25 -70.17
C TYR A 437 -36.97 -4.53 -71.34
N ARG A 438 -35.73 -4.94 -71.05
CA ARG A 438 -34.78 -5.39 -72.09
C ARG A 438 -35.29 -6.61 -72.84
N GLY A 439 -35.81 -7.60 -72.11
CA GLY A 439 -36.39 -8.83 -72.68
C GLY A 439 -37.66 -8.60 -73.52
N SER A 440 -38.48 -7.61 -73.16
CA SER A 440 -39.67 -7.27 -73.96
C SER A 440 -39.31 -6.51 -75.25
N ARG A 441 -38.28 -5.65 -75.22
CA ARG A 441 -37.75 -5.00 -76.43
C ARG A 441 -37.14 -6.00 -77.40
N THR A 442 -36.36 -6.97 -76.93
CA THR A 442 -35.80 -8.02 -77.80
C THR A 442 -36.87 -8.91 -78.43
N ARG A 443 -37.97 -9.20 -77.70
CA ARG A 443 -39.11 -9.93 -78.29
C ARG A 443 -39.88 -9.12 -79.33
N LYS A 444 -40.03 -7.80 -79.12
CA LYS A 444 -40.69 -6.92 -80.09
C LYS A 444 -39.86 -6.59 -81.33
N SER A 445 -38.54 -6.76 -81.28
CA SER A 445 -37.65 -6.54 -82.42
C SER A 445 -37.32 -7.83 -83.21
N GLY A 446 -37.74 -9.00 -82.70
CA GLY A 446 -37.52 -10.31 -83.34
C GLY A 446 -38.80 -10.94 -83.92
N SER A 447 -39.94 -10.25 -83.83
CA SER A 447 -41.18 -10.51 -84.57
C SER A 447 -41.33 -9.48 -85.66
#